data_AF-A0AAU6DG64-F1
#
_entry.id   AF-A0AAU6DG64-F1
#
_cell.length_a   1.000
_cell.length_b   1.000
_cell.length_c   1.000
_cell.angle_alpha   90.00
_cell.angle_beta   90.00
_cell.angle_gamma   90.00
#
_symmetry.space_group_name_H-M   'P 1'
#
loop_
_entity.id
_entity.type
_entity.pdbx_description
1 polymer ?
#
loop_
_entity_poly.entity_id
_entity_poly.type
_entity_poly.pdbx_seq_one_letter_code
_entity_poly.pdbx_strand_id
1 'polypeptide(L)'
;MTSSLQLYGGQQLELKSASLLAERIAWDAKCLVAVAVDTALRRGDSWQDIAVAAGVNRASATARWGGSRVSELLAARLPPPMILRAAADFPARPVPCAPRVPCPRTSGRVAPGARRDLGAALRTLRRASRTSLSEAAAVTGQTLEQITDIVEGRTVRSWPVTYTVAHALGGEPQDLLHLWEHASGERLATHGSNGTDRLAAALRGAWLAAGGPSPAIVSDVDVAVARATLCGRVVPPWPMVSALLAGFGADPAAFEQLWVVARATQLESDEQVVPS
;
A
#
# COMPACT_ATOMS: atom_id res chain seq x y z
N MET A 1 -0.73 -8.19 41.68
CA MET A 1 -1.85 -7.55 40.98
C MET A 1 -1.32 -6.96 39.68
N THR A 2 -1.36 -7.73 38.60
CA THR A 2 -0.87 -7.33 37.27
C THR A 2 -2.06 -6.89 36.43
N SER A 3 -2.22 -5.57 36.27
CA SER A 3 -3.26 -4.97 35.43
C SER A 3 -3.06 -5.39 33.97
N SER A 4 -3.93 -6.28 33.50
CA SER A 4 -4.07 -6.63 32.08
C SER A 4 -5.11 -5.72 31.44
N LEU A 5 -4.68 -4.89 30.49
CA LEU A 5 -5.58 -4.21 29.57
C LEU A 5 -6.03 -5.21 28.51
N GLN A 6 -7.22 -5.78 28.69
CA GLN A 6 -7.87 -6.60 27.66
C GLN A 6 -8.36 -5.68 26.53
N LEU A 7 -7.74 -5.78 25.36
CA LEU A 7 -8.31 -5.31 24.11
C LEU A 7 -9.16 -6.45 23.50
N TYR A 8 -10.31 -6.07 22.95
CA TYR A 8 -11.27 -6.97 22.28
C TYR A 8 -10.55 -7.86 21.25
N GLY A 9 -10.47 -9.17 21.50
CA GLY A 9 -9.92 -10.13 20.53
C GLY A 9 -8.92 -11.17 21.05
N GLY A 10 -8.68 -11.30 22.36
CA GLY A 10 -8.06 -12.50 22.95
C GLY A 10 -6.60 -12.80 22.59
N GLN A 11 -5.92 -11.99 21.77
CA GLN A 11 -4.47 -12.09 21.59
C GLN A 11 -3.76 -11.17 22.59
N GLN A 12 -3.11 -11.78 23.59
CA GLN A 12 -2.09 -11.10 24.39
C GLN A 12 -0.91 -10.78 23.46
N LEU A 13 -0.78 -9.51 23.08
CA LEU A 13 0.47 -9.01 22.53
C LEU A 13 1.52 -9.10 23.65
N GLU A 14 2.55 -9.92 23.44
CA GLU A 14 3.70 -9.94 24.35
C GLU A 14 4.23 -8.50 24.52
N LEU A 15 4.63 -8.14 25.74
CA LEU A 15 5.12 -6.79 26.08
C LEU A 15 6.23 -6.30 25.13
N LYS A 16 7.03 -7.23 24.60
CA LYS A 16 8.08 -6.96 23.60
C LYS A 16 7.48 -6.52 22.25
N SER A 17 6.45 -7.19 21.76
CA SER A 17 5.78 -6.82 20.50
C SER A 17 5.03 -5.50 20.64
N ALA A 18 4.38 -5.28 21.79
CA ALA A 18 3.70 -4.02 22.08
C ALA A 18 4.70 -2.83 22.18
N SER A 19 5.87 -3.03 22.78
CA SER A 19 6.92 -2.00 22.85
C SER A 19 7.55 -1.69 21.50
N LEU A 20 7.88 -2.69 20.69
CA LEU A 20 8.39 -2.49 19.33
C LEU A 20 7.39 -1.74 18.45
N LEU A 21 6.11 -2.10 18.54
CA LEU A 21 5.05 -1.41 17.80
C LEU A 21 4.87 0.04 18.28
N ALA A 22 4.94 0.28 19.59
CA ALA A 22 4.90 1.63 20.14
C ALA A 22 6.11 2.47 19.72
N GLU A 23 7.31 1.90 19.71
CA GLU A 23 8.52 2.54 19.20
C GLU A 23 8.41 2.90 17.72
N ARG A 24 7.84 2.00 16.91
CA ARG A 24 7.62 2.23 15.49
C ARG A 24 6.58 3.31 15.24
N ILE A 25 5.45 3.29 15.93
CA ILE A 25 4.43 4.36 15.85
C ILE A 25 5.04 5.70 16.28
N ALA A 26 5.85 5.71 17.35
CA ALA A 26 6.53 6.91 17.81
C ALA A 26 7.54 7.43 16.76
N TRP A 27 8.19 6.54 16.03
CA TRP A 27 9.07 6.90 14.92
C TRP A 27 8.28 7.49 13.74
N ASP A 28 7.22 6.83 13.30
CA ASP A 28 6.37 7.30 12.19
C ASP A 28 5.71 8.65 12.52
N ALA A 29 5.29 8.86 13.76
CA ALA A 29 4.80 10.13 14.25
C ALA A 29 5.86 11.25 14.14
N LYS A 30 7.14 10.96 14.45
CA LYS A 30 8.24 11.93 14.28
C LYS A 30 8.44 12.29 12.81
N CYS A 31 8.38 11.32 11.90
CA CYS A 31 8.49 11.56 10.46
C CYS A 31 7.32 12.39 9.91
N LEU A 32 6.08 12.11 10.35
CA LEU A 32 4.90 12.90 9.94
C LEU A 32 5.00 14.36 10.40
N VAL A 33 5.46 14.59 11.63
CA VAL A 33 5.67 15.95 12.13
C VAL A 33 6.75 16.67 11.32
N ALA A 34 7.83 16.00 10.92
CA ALA A 34 8.85 16.60 10.06
C ALA A 34 8.29 17.03 8.69
N VAL A 35 7.38 16.25 8.10
CA VAL A 35 6.68 16.60 6.85
C VAL A 35 5.77 17.80 7.04
N ALA A 36 5.01 17.85 8.13
CA ALA A 36 4.15 18.98 8.43
C ALA A 36 4.95 20.28 8.57
N VAL A 37 6.08 20.23 9.28
CA VAL A 37 7.01 21.37 9.45
C VAL A 37 7.60 21.81 8.12
N ASP A 38 8.11 20.88 7.31
CA ASP A 38 8.65 21.18 5.98
C ASP A 38 7.59 21.79 5.04
N THR A 39 6.36 21.27 5.07
CA THR A 39 5.27 21.80 4.26
C THR A 39 4.86 23.21 4.71
N ALA A 40 4.88 23.51 6.01
CA ALA A 40 4.63 24.84 6.57
C ALA A 40 5.73 25.84 6.14
N LEU A 41 7.01 25.43 6.24
CA LEU A 41 8.13 26.26 5.80
C LEU A 41 8.07 26.57 4.29
N ARG A 42 7.67 25.61 3.44
CA ARG A 42 7.46 25.85 1.99
C ARG A 42 6.32 26.83 1.69
N ARG A 43 5.31 26.92 2.56
CA ARG A 43 4.23 27.90 2.47
C ARG A 43 4.63 29.29 2.96
N GLY A 44 5.80 29.41 3.60
CA GLY A 44 6.30 30.66 4.16
C GLY A 44 5.93 30.89 5.62
N ASP A 45 5.41 29.88 6.33
CA ASP A 45 5.06 30.00 7.75
C ASP A 45 6.33 30.24 8.58
N SER A 46 6.24 31.09 9.61
CA SER A 46 7.38 31.39 10.46
C SER A 46 7.61 30.29 11.50
N TRP A 47 8.83 30.19 12.02
CA TRP A 47 9.14 29.30 13.14
C TRP A 47 8.32 29.59 14.40
N GLN A 48 7.78 30.81 14.53
CA GLN A 48 6.88 31.15 15.64
C GLN A 48 5.51 30.48 15.44
N ASP A 49 4.96 30.49 14.23
CA ASP A 49 3.66 29.89 13.91
C ASP A 49 3.71 28.36 14.03
N ILE A 50 4.81 27.75 13.56
CA ILE A 50 5.06 26.31 13.70
C ILE A 50 5.18 25.91 15.18
N ALA A 51 5.84 26.73 15.99
CA ALA A 51 6.00 26.47 17.43
C ALA A 51 4.65 26.54 18.16
N VAL A 52 3.83 27.56 17.84
CA VAL A 52 2.46 27.70 18.37
C VAL A 52 1.60 26.50 17.97
N ALA A 53 1.62 26.09 16.70
CA ALA A 53 0.86 24.94 16.21
C ALA A 53 1.29 23.61 16.86
N ALA A 54 2.57 23.47 17.20
CA ALA A 54 3.12 22.29 17.86
C ALA A 54 3.09 22.36 19.39
N GLY A 55 2.57 23.44 19.99
CA GLY A 55 2.50 23.62 21.44
C GLY A 55 3.88 23.72 22.13
N VAL A 56 4.92 24.14 21.41
CA VAL A 56 6.29 24.29 21.92
C VAL A 56 6.75 25.74 21.76
N ASN A 57 7.84 26.12 22.44
CA ASN A 57 8.46 27.42 22.21
C ASN A 57 9.33 27.40 20.93
N ARG A 58 9.60 28.59 20.37
CA ARG A 58 10.36 28.76 19.12
C ARG A 58 11.78 28.16 19.17
N ALA A 59 12.48 28.30 20.30
CA ALA A 59 13.82 27.75 20.47
C ALA A 59 13.79 26.21 20.44
N SER A 60 12.79 25.58 21.05
CA SER A 60 12.57 24.14 21.01
C SER A 60 12.16 23.66 19.61
N ALA A 61 11.32 24.42 18.90
CA ALA A 61 10.94 24.08 17.52
C ALA A 61 12.14 24.10 16.57
N THR A 62 12.94 25.16 16.63
CA THR A 62 14.17 25.30 15.82
C THR A 62 15.25 24.30 16.20
N ALA A 63 15.41 23.95 17.48
CA ALA A 63 16.34 22.90 17.89
C ALA A 63 15.89 21.49 17.43
N ARG A 64 14.57 21.25 17.40
CA ARG A 64 13.99 19.92 17.12
C ARG A 64 13.82 19.65 15.62
N TRP A 65 13.58 20.69 14.83
CA TRP A 65 13.29 20.59 13.40
C TRP A 65 14.09 21.54 12.50
N GLY A 66 14.98 22.36 13.06
CA GLY A 66 15.88 23.21 12.27
C GLY A 66 17.07 22.44 11.70
N GLY A 67 17.73 23.06 10.71
CA GLY A 67 18.95 22.54 10.08
C GLY A 67 18.71 21.32 9.18
N SER A 68 19.70 20.42 9.10
CA SER A 68 19.65 19.20 8.28
C SER A 68 18.69 18.14 8.82
N ARG A 69 18.17 18.31 10.03
CA ARG A 69 17.47 17.25 10.78
C ARG A 69 16.10 16.90 10.21
N VAL A 70 15.38 17.88 9.67
CA VAL A 70 14.14 17.63 8.90
C VAL A 70 14.46 16.93 7.59
N SER A 71 15.51 17.34 6.89
CA SER A 71 15.96 16.65 5.67
C SER A 71 16.42 15.22 5.93
N GLU A 72 17.09 14.95 7.05
CA GLU A 72 17.48 13.61 7.49
C GLU A 72 16.27 12.75 7.85
N LEU A 73 15.28 13.29 8.58
CA LEU A 73 14.03 12.58 8.90
C LEU A 73 13.16 12.33 7.66
N LEU A 74 13.22 13.21 6.66
CA LEU A 74 12.57 13.04 5.37
C LEU A 74 13.34 12.07 4.45
N ALA A 75 14.67 12.04 4.51
CA ALA A 75 15.50 11.12 3.74
C ALA A 75 15.50 9.69 4.33
N ALA A 76 15.35 9.57 5.66
CA ALA A 76 15.13 8.29 6.34
C ALA A 76 13.76 7.68 6.03
N ARG A 77 12.89 8.41 5.32
CA ARG A 77 11.57 7.95 4.89
C ARG A 77 11.65 7.31 3.50
N LEU A 78 11.63 5.97 3.47
CA LEU A 78 10.89 5.24 2.43
C LEU A 78 9.42 5.72 2.46
N PRO A 79 8.73 5.85 1.31
CA PRO A 79 7.53 6.68 1.17
C PRO A 79 6.38 6.36 2.15
N PRO A 80 5.46 7.31 2.41
CA PRO A 80 4.49 7.27 3.50
C PRO A 80 3.63 5.99 3.62
N PRO A 81 3.44 5.42 4.82
CA PRO A 81 2.18 4.77 5.17
C PRO A 81 1.15 5.87 5.52
N MET A 82 0.08 5.97 4.74
CA MET A 82 -1.07 6.81 5.05
C MET A 82 -1.94 6.12 6.12
N ILE A 83 -1.74 6.50 7.37
CA ILE A 83 -2.78 6.39 8.40
C ILE A 83 -3.03 7.82 8.87
N LEU A 84 -4.02 8.47 8.25
CA LEU A 84 -4.86 9.58 8.74
C LEU A 84 -5.55 10.21 7.52
N ARG A 85 -6.65 9.60 7.07
CA ARG A 85 -7.78 10.36 6.54
C ARG A 85 -8.91 10.28 7.57
N ALA A 86 -8.60 10.75 8.78
CA ALA A 86 -9.58 11.04 9.83
C ALA A 86 -9.74 12.56 9.87
N ALA A 87 -10.59 13.07 8.99
CA ALA A 87 -11.22 14.39 9.06
C ALA A 87 -12.32 14.45 7.99
N ALA A 88 -13.41 13.73 8.24
CA ALA A 88 -14.72 14.04 7.68
C ALA A 88 -15.77 13.47 8.65
N ASP A 89 -15.82 14.04 9.86
CA ASP A 89 -16.98 13.88 10.75
C ASP A 89 -18.13 14.73 10.20
N PHE A 90 -19.22 14.08 9.79
CA PHE A 90 -20.60 14.49 10.12
C PHE A 90 -21.54 13.27 9.97
N PRO A 91 -22.57 13.12 10.84
CA PRO A 91 -23.44 11.96 10.84
C PRO A 91 -24.45 12.04 9.69
N ALA A 92 -24.34 11.14 8.71
CA ALA A 92 -25.37 11.00 7.68
C ALA A 92 -26.57 10.21 8.25
N ARG A 93 -27.70 10.89 8.33
CA ARG A 93 -29.05 10.39 8.66
C ARG A 93 -29.42 9.17 7.79
N PRO A 94 -30.15 8.15 8.30
CA PRO A 94 -30.53 6.98 7.51
C PRO A 94 -31.53 7.36 6.42
N VAL A 95 -31.12 7.18 5.15
CA VAL A 95 -31.99 7.29 3.98
C VAL A 95 -32.58 5.89 3.67
N PRO A 96 -33.89 5.75 3.35
CA PRO A 96 -34.53 4.46 3.11
C PRO A 96 -33.97 3.74 1.89
N CYS A 97 -33.81 2.42 2.03
CA CYS A 97 -33.35 1.49 1.01
C CYS A 97 -34.15 1.58 -0.31
N ALA A 98 -33.44 1.79 -1.42
CA ALA A 98 -33.90 1.44 -2.77
C ALA A 98 -33.36 0.05 -3.15
N PRO A 99 -34.05 -0.70 -4.06
CA PRO A 99 -33.92 -2.14 -4.15
C PRO A 99 -32.56 -2.58 -4.71
N ARG A 100 -31.96 -3.57 -4.02
CA ARG A 100 -30.72 -4.25 -4.40
C ARG A 100 -30.89 -4.93 -5.75
N VAL A 101 -30.13 -4.50 -6.75
CA VAL A 101 -29.80 -5.33 -7.91
C VAL A 101 -28.98 -6.52 -7.40
N PRO A 102 -29.33 -7.77 -7.74
CA PRO A 102 -28.57 -8.93 -7.30
C PRO A 102 -27.20 -8.96 -8.01
N CYS A 103 -26.12 -8.59 -7.31
CA CYS A 103 -24.78 -8.91 -7.78
C CYS A 103 -24.59 -10.44 -7.67
N PRO A 104 -24.23 -11.14 -8.76
CA PRO A 104 -23.93 -12.57 -8.70
C PRO A 104 -22.69 -12.77 -7.84
N ARG A 105 -22.87 -13.50 -6.75
CA ARG A 105 -21.78 -14.04 -5.94
C ARG A 105 -21.01 -15.05 -6.80
N THR A 106 -19.94 -14.61 -7.43
CA THR A 106 -18.92 -15.52 -7.94
C THR A 106 -18.17 -16.07 -6.74
N SER A 107 -18.58 -17.24 -6.27
CA SER A 107 -17.79 -18.08 -5.37
C SER A 107 -16.44 -18.33 -6.04
N GLY A 108 -15.43 -17.55 -5.63
CA GLY A 108 -14.12 -17.49 -6.26
C GLY A 108 -13.39 -18.81 -6.07
N ARG A 109 -13.33 -19.62 -7.12
CA ARG A 109 -12.38 -20.72 -7.20
C ARG A 109 -10.99 -20.08 -7.26
N VAL A 110 -10.16 -20.31 -6.24
CA VAL A 110 -8.76 -19.84 -6.23
C VAL A 110 -8.09 -20.32 -7.52
N ALA A 111 -7.61 -19.40 -8.36
CA ALA A 111 -6.91 -19.77 -9.58
C ALA A 111 -5.64 -20.56 -9.21
N PRO A 112 -5.34 -21.71 -9.85
CA PRO A 112 -4.21 -22.57 -9.47
C PRO A 112 -2.84 -21.86 -9.43
N GLY A 113 -2.69 -20.73 -10.14
CA GLY A 113 -1.48 -19.90 -10.17
C GLY A 113 -1.40 -18.81 -9.10
N ALA A 114 -2.53 -18.34 -8.56
CA ALA A 114 -2.57 -17.08 -7.80
C ALA A 114 -1.70 -17.08 -6.52
N ARG A 115 -1.62 -18.22 -5.82
CA ARG A 115 -0.73 -18.37 -4.65
C ARG A 115 0.75 -18.37 -5.05
N ARG A 116 1.07 -18.95 -6.19
CA ARG A 116 2.43 -18.97 -6.73
C ARG A 116 2.85 -17.58 -7.17
N ASP A 117 1.95 -16.81 -7.77
CA ASP A 117 2.21 -15.43 -8.21
C ASP A 117 2.46 -14.51 -7.01
N LEU A 118 1.64 -14.63 -5.96
CA LEU A 118 1.88 -13.90 -4.70
C LEU A 118 3.23 -14.26 -4.08
N GLY A 119 3.57 -15.55 -4.00
CA GLY A 119 4.88 -16.00 -3.51
C GLY A 119 6.04 -15.55 -4.41
N ALA A 120 5.86 -15.55 -5.73
CA ALA A 120 6.85 -15.06 -6.69
C ALA A 120 7.12 -13.56 -6.47
N ALA A 121 6.08 -12.75 -6.32
CA ALA A 121 6.21 -11.32 -6.02
C ALA A 121 6.95 -11.08 -4.69
N LEU A 122 6.61 -11.83 -3.63
CA LEU A 122 7.30 -11.75 -2.34
C LEU A 122 8.78 -12.18 -2.42
N ARG A 123 9.11 -13.20 -3.23
CA ARG A 123 10.51 -13.59 -3.49
C ARG A 123 11.26 -12.51 -4.24
N THR A 124 10.64 -11.85 -5.20
CA THR A 124 11.23 -10.70 -5.92
C THR A 124 11.54 -9.56 -4.94
N LEU A 125 10.58 -9.21 -4.07
CA LEU A 125 10.81 -8.22 -3.01
C LEU A 125 11.94 -8.64 -2.07
N ARG A 126 11.95 -9.89 -1.62
CA ARG A 126 13.02 -10.43 -0.76
C ARG A 126 14.40 -10.33 -1.42
N ARG A 127 14.52 -10.63 -2.72
CA ARG A 127 15.80 -10.54 -3.45
C ARG A 127 16.31 -9.11 -3.55
N ALA A 128 15.40 -8.14 -3.66
CA ALA A 128 15.74 -6.72 -3.65
C ALA A 128 15.99 -6.16 -2.24
N SER A 129 15.47 -6.84 -1.22
CA SER A 129 15.60 -6.47 0.19
C SER A 129 16.95 -6.87 0.78
N ARG A 130 17.34 -6.16 1.85
CA ARG A 130 18.43 -6.58 2.74
C ARG A 130 17.91 -7.31 3.99
N THR A 131 16.59 -7.42 4.14
CA THR A 131 15.93 -8.05 5.30
C THR A 131 15.97 -9.57 5.17
N SER A 132 16.44 -10.25 6.22
CA SER A 132 16.38 -11.70 6.34
C SER A 132 14.95 -12.18 6.67
N LEU A 133 14.65 -13.44 6.37
CA LEU A 133 13.34 -14.02 6.73
C LEU A 133 13.14 -14.10 8.26
N SER A 134 14.23 -14.19 9.03
CA SER A 134 14.18 -14.17 10.50
C SER A 134 13.78 -12.79 11.03
N GLU A 135 14.30 -11.71 10.44
CA GLU A 135 13.90 -10.35 10.79
C GLU A 135 12.45 -10.09 10.38
N ALA A 136 12.04 -10.53 9.19
CA ALA A 136 10.64 -10.44 8.77
C ALA A 136 9.69 -11.21 9.72
N ALA A 137 10.09 -12.38 10.20
CA ALA A 137 9.37 -13.15 11.22
C ALA A 137 9.22 -12.39 12.55
N ALA A 138 10.31 -11.78 13.03
CA ALA A 138 10.29 -10.97 14.24
C ALA A 138 9.35 -9.75 14.11
N VAL A 139 9.38 -9.04 12.98
CA VAL A 139 8.54 -7.86 12.72
C VAL A 139 7.06 -8.21 12.62
N THR A 140 6.74 -9.39 12.08
CA THR A 140 5.36 -9.85 11.84
C THR A 140 4.78 -10.65 13.01
N GLY A 141 5.58 -10.96 14.03
CA GLY A 141 5.21 -11.88 15.11
C GLY A 141 4.89 -13.31 14.61
N GLN A 142 5.40 -13.69 13.44
CA GLN A 142 5.24 -15.03 12.87
C GLN A 142 6.48 -15.88 13.15
N THR A 143 6.37 -17.19 12.98
CA THR A 143 7.55 -18.07 12.99
C THR A 143 8.30 -17.98 11.64
N LEU A 144 9.60 -18.30 11.65
CA LEU A 144 10.40 -18.37 10.43
C LEU A 144 9.82 -19.34 9.40
N GLU A 145 9.29 -20.48 9.85
CA GLU A 145 8.62 -21.46 9.00
C GLU A 145 7.39 -20.85 8.33
N GLN A 146 6.54 -20.15 9.09
CA GLN A 146 5.35 -19.49 8.54
C GLN A 146 5.71 -18.44 7.50
N ILE A 147 6.75 -17.63 7.76
CA ILE A 147 7.23 -16.64 6.77
C ILE A 147 7.76 -17.32 5.52
N THR A 148 8.50 -18.42 5.69
CA THR A 148 9.01 -19.19 4.55
C THR A 148 7.85 -19.76 3.72
N ASP A 149 6.81 -20.29 4.36
CA ASP A 149 5.62 -20.80 3.66
C ASP A 149 4.89 -19.70 2.88
N ILE A 150 4.78 -18.49 3.46
CA ILE A 150 4.16 -17.34 2.81
C ILE A 150 4.98 -16.91 1.58
N VAL A 151 6.29 -16.72 1.75
CA VAL A 151 7.19 -16.27 0.66
C VAL A 151 7.28 -17.32 -0.45
N GLU A 152 7.26 -18.61 -0.12
CA GLU A 152 7.25 -19.66 -1.14
C GLU A 152 5.89 -19.84 -1.83
N GLY A 153 4.84 -19.16 -1.36
CA GLY A 153 3.47 -19.29 -1.88
C GLY A 153 2.79 -20.60 -1.48
N ARG A 154 3.29 -21.29 -0.44
CA ARG A 154 2.70 -22.53 0.10
C ARG A 154 1.46 -22.23 0.94
N THR A 155 1.44 -21.10 1.64
CA THR A 155 0.26 -20.64 2.39
C THR A 155 -0.06 -19.19 2.06
N VAL A 156 -1.33 -18.82 2.20
CA VAL A 156 -1.80 -17.43 2.13
C VAL A 156 -2.30 -17.08 3.52
N ARG A 157 -1.79 -15.97 4.09
CA ARG A 157 -2.26 -15.45 5.38
C ARG A 157 -3.27 -14.34 5.18
N SER A 158 -3.86 -13.87 6.27
CA SER A 158 -4.71 -12.69 6.25
C SER A 158 -3.99 -11.49 5.64
N TRP A 159 -4.75 -10.54 5.13
CA TRP A 159 -4.20 -9.33 4.54
C TRP A 159 -3.28 -8.55 5.48
N PRO A 160 -3.60 -8.32 6.78
CA PRO A 160 -2.69 -7.61 7.69
C PRO A 160 -1.31 -8.28 7.83
N VAL A 161 -1.26 -9.62 7.82
CA VAL A 161 0.02 -10.35 7.86
C VAL A 161 0.77 -10.17 6.54
N THR A 162 0.10 -10.37 5.40
CA THR A 162 0.71 -10.19 4.07
C THR A 162 1.22 -8.76 3.86
N TYR A 163 0.46 -7.77 4.32
CA TYR A 163 0.82 -6.37 4.33
C TYR A 163 2.12 -6.12 5.10
N THR A 164 2.20 -6.66 6.32
CA THR A 164 3.37 -6.48 7.19
C THR A 164 4.60 -7.18 6.63
N VAL A 165 4.43 -8.36 6.03
CA VAL A 165 5.50 -9.08 5.31
C VAL A 165 6.00 -8.25 4.13
N ALA A 166 5.10 -7.76 3.27
CA ALA A 166 5.47 -6.94 2.11
C ALA A 166 6.26 -5.70 2.54
N HIS A 167 5.80 -5.03 3.59
CA HIS A 167 6.46 -3.85 4.14
C HIS A 167 7.83 -4.18 4.76
N ALA A 168 7.96 -5.28 5.50
CA ALA A 168 9.23 -5.74 6.08
C ALA A 168 10.27 -6.08 5.00
N LEU A 169 9.82 -6.55 3.83
CA LEU A 169 10.65 -6.79 2.66
C LEU A 169 10.93 -5.51 1.85
N GLY A 170 10.44 -4.34 2.27
CA GLY A 170 10.67 -3.05 1.62
C GLY A 170 9.84 -2.82 0.36
N GLY A 171 8.79 -3.61 0.14
CA GLY A 171 7.83 -3.40 -0.95
C GLY A 171 6.66 -2.51 -0.55
N GLU A 172 5.90 -2.09 -1.57
CA GLU A 172 4.60 -1.43 -1.39
C GLU A 172 3.52 -2.51 -1.21
N PRO A 173 2.86 -2.62 -0.05
CA PRO A 173 1.87 -3.66 0.18
C PRO A 173 0.74 -3.64 -0.83
N GLN A 174 0.27 -2.46 -1.26
CA GLN A 174 -0.84 -2.33 -2.20
C GLN A 174 -0.56 -3.01 -3.55
N ASP A 175 0.70 -3.13 -3.95
CA ASP A 175 1.09 -3.83 -5.17
C ASP A 175 0.74 -5.32 -5.10
N LEU A 176 0.68 -5.89 -3.90
CA LEU A 176 0.33 -7.30 -3.69
C LEU A 176 -1.16 -7.53 -3.43
N LEU A 177 -1.96 -6.46 -3.23
CA LEU A 177 -3.36 -6.61 -2.80
C LEU A 177 -4.16 -7.45 -3.79
N HIS A 178 -4.06 -7.14 -5.08
CA HIS A 178 -4.80 -7.87 -6.11
C HIS A 178 -4.38 -9.35 -6.17
N LEU A 179 -3.07 -9.64 -6.12
CA LEU A 179 -2.57 -11.02 -6.07
C LEU A 179 -3.05 -11.75 -4.82
N TRP A 180 -3.08 -11.07 -3.68
CA TRP A 180 -3.61 -11.61 -2.42
C TRP A 180 -5.11 -11.91 -2.53
N GLU A 181 -5.92 -11.01 -3.06
CA GLU A 181 -7.37 -11.20 -3.25
C GLU A 181 -7.65 -12.45 -4.12
N HIS A 182 -6.86 -12.63 -5.19
CA HIS A 182 -6.96 -13.81 -6.05
C HIS A 182 -6.47 -15.10 -5.37
N ALA A 183 -5.43 -15.01 -4.53
CA ALA A 183 -4.82 -16.15 -3.85
C ALA A 183 -5.63 -16.64 -2.62
N SER A 184 -6.24 -15.72 -1.90
CA SER A 184 -7.10 -15.97 -0.73
C SER A 184 -8.54 -16.28 -1.13
N GLY A 185 -9.01 -15.74 -2.27
CA GLY A 185 -10.42 -15.75 -2.66
C GLY A 185 -11.26 -14.71 -1.92
N GLU A 186 -10.63 -13.85 -1.12
CA GLU A 186 -11.27 -12.76 -0.39
C GLU A 186 -11.18 -11.46 -1.20
N ARG A 187 -12.18 -10.59 -1.07
CA ARG A 187 -12.14 -9.23 -1.62
C ARG A 187 -12.17 -8.23 -0.49
N LEU A 188 -11.21 -7.31 -0.48
CA LEU A 188 -11.20 -6.22 0.48
C LEU A 188 -11.86 -5.00 -0.15
N ALA A 189 -12.72 -4.35 0.64
CA ALA A 189 -13.22 -3.04 0.29
C ALA A 189 -12.09 -2.03 0.47
N THR A 190 -11.42 -1.68 -0.62
CA THR A 190 -10.42 -0.60 -0.63
C THR A 190 -11.14 0.75 -0.61
N HIS A 191 -11.15 1.39 0.55
CA HIS A 191 -11.76 2.70 0.71
C HIS A 191 -10.72 3.77 0.34
N GLY A 192 -11.00 4.57 -0.69
CA GLY A 192 -10.19 5.75 -1.03
C GLY A 192 -9.08 5.57 -2.08
N SER A 193 -8.81 4.36 -2.57
CA SER A 193 -8.01 4.19 -3.80
C SER A 193 -8.88 4.46 -5.02
N ASN A 194 -8.51 5.44 -5.84
CA ASN A 194 -9.18 5.65 -7.12
C ASN A 194 -8.90 4.46 -8.07
N GLY A 195 -9.71 4.27 -9.11
CA GLY A 195 -9.59 3.13 -10.02
C GLY A 195 -8.21 3.02 -10.68
N THR A 196 -7.61 4.18 -11.00
CA THR A 196 -6.30 4.29 -11.64
C THR A 196 -5.16 3.78 -10.75
N ASP A 197 -5.16 4.13 -9.47
CA ASP A 197 -4.14 3.69 -8.51
C ASP A 197 -4.24 2.20 -8.24
N ARG A 198 -5.48 1.67 -8.16
CA ARG A 198 -5.72 0.24 -7.97
C ARG A 198 -5.23 -0.57 -9.15
N LEU A 199 -5.49 -0.12 -10.38
CA LEU A 199 -4.94 -0.77 -11.58
C LEU A 199 -3.42 -0.71 -11.60
N ALA A 200 -2.82 0.45 -11.33
CA ALA A 200 -1.37 0.62 -11.33
C ALA A 200 -0.69 -0.29 -10.30
N ALA A 201 -1.23 -0.37 -9.09
CA ALA A 201 -0.75 -1.27 -8.05
C ALA A 201 -0.85 -2.74 -8.47
N ALA A 202 -1.99 -3.16 -9.03
CA ALA A 202 -2.17 -4.51 -9.52
C ALA A 202 -1.16 -4.87 -10.63
N LEU A 203 -0.89 -3.94 -11.56
CA LEU A 203 0.11 -4.13 -12.62
C LEU A 203 1.53 -4.23 -12.06
N ARG A 204 1.89 -3.43 -11.04
CA ARG A 204 3.18 -3.59 -10.34
C ARG A 204 3.28 -4.93 -9.62
N GLY A 205 2.19 -5.42 -9.04
CA GLY A 205 2.10 -6.78 -8.50
C GLY A 205 2.43 -7.86 -9.53
N ALA A 206 1.79 -7.80 -10.69
CA ALA A 206 2.07 -8.73 -11.80
C ALA A 206 3.54 -8.63 -12.27
N TRP A 207 4.07 -7.40 -12.38
CA TRP A 207 5.47 -7.16 -12.72
C TRP A 207 6.44 -7.75 -11.68
N LEU A 208 6.14 -7.64 -10.38
CA LEU A 208 6.91 -8.27 -9.31
C LEU A 208 6.85 -9.79 -9.38
N ALA A 209 5.67 -10.36 -9.65
CA ALA A 209 5.49 -11.81 -9.81
C ALA A 209 6.32 -12.35 -10.99
N ALA A 210 6.46 -11.57 -12.06
CA ALA A 210 7.31 -11.87 -13.21
C ALA A 210 8.82 -11.76 -12.93
N GLY A 211 9.23 -11.32 -11.73
CA GLY A 211 10.64 -11.13 -11.37
C GLY A 211 11.20 -9.74 -11.67
N GLY A 212 10.35 -8.76 -11.93
CA GLY A 212 10.74 -7.38 -12.22
C GLY A 212 11.44 -7.18 -13.57
N PRO A 213 11.00 -7.82 -14.68
CA PRO A 213 11.71 -7.73 -15.95
C PRO A 213 11.64 -6.31 -16.54
N SER A 214 12.62 -5.93 -17.35
CA SER A 214 12.54 -4.65 -18.08
C SER A 214 11.33 -4.67 -19.02
N PRO A 215 10.46 -3.63 -19.01
CA PRO A 215 9.30 -3.56 -19.90
C PRO A 215 9.67 -3.68 -21.39
N ALA A 216 10.88 -3.25 -21.76
CA ALA A 216 11.44 -3.33 -23.11
C ALA A 216 11.64 -4.76 -23.62
N ILE A 217 11.78 -5.72 -22.71
CA ILE A 217 12.10 -7.12 -23.04
C ILE A 217 10.82 -7.95 -23.21
N VAL A 218 9.71 -7.45 -22.67
CA VAL A 218 8.56 -8.27 -22.32
C VAL A 218 7.31 -7.93 -23.15
N SER A 219 7.31 -6.78 -23.81
CA SER A 219 6.21 -6.37 -24.68
C SER A 219 6.71 -5.40 -25.75
N ASP A 220 6.02 -5.34 -26.88
CA ASP A 220 6.23 -4.32 -27.92
C ASP A 220 5.69 -2.93 -27.52
N VAL A 221 5.29 -2.75 -26.25
CA VAL A 221 4.83 -1.48 -25.72
C VAL A 221 6.02 -0.57 -25.45
N ASP A 222 5.90 0.69 -25.86
CA ASP A 222 6.90 1.72 -25.56
C ASP A 222 7.23 1.77 -24.06
N VAL A 223 8.52 1.79 -23.74
CA VAL A 223 9.03 1.69 -22.36
C VAL A 223 8.60 2.88 -21.51
N ALA A 224 8.45 4.07 -22.09
CA ALA A 224 7.99 5.25 -21.36
C ALA A 224 6.50 5.11 -21.04
N VAL A 225 5.70 4.60 -21.98
CA VAL A 225 4.27 4.31 -21.77
C VAL A 225 4.09 3.23 -20.71
N ALA A 226 4.78 2.10 -20.82
CA ALA A 226 4.72 1.01 -19.84
C ALA A 226 5.04 1.50 -18.42
N ARG A 227 6.07 2.35 -18.29
CA ARG A 227 6.45 2.95 -17.00
C ARG A 227 5.40 3.94 -16.50
N ALA A 228 4.85 4.79 -17.37
CA ALA A 228 3.78 5.70 -17.00
C ALA A 228 2.54 4.95 -16.51
N THR A 229 2.20 3.82 -17.13
CA THR A 229 1.12 2.93 -16.71
C THR A 229 1.40 2.28 -15.36
N LEU A 230 2.60 1.73 -15.15
CA LEU A 230 2.99 1.17 -13.84
C LEU A 230 3.02 2.21 -12.73
N CYS A 231 3.29 3.48 -13.03
CA CYS A 231 3.21 4.59 -12.09
C CYS A 231 1.79 5.16 -11.90
N GLY A 232 0.78 4.65 -12.59
CA GLY A 232 -0.60 5.15 -12.52
C GLY A 232 -0.82 6.52 -13.16
N ARG A 233 0.12 7.00 -13.98
CA ARG A 233 0.02 8.32 -14.65
C ARG A 233 -0.88 8.31 -15.88
N VAL A 234 -1.04 7.15 -16.50
CA VAL A 234 -1.85 6.96 -17.72
C VAL A 234 -2.54 5.61 -17.64
N VAL A 235 -3.83 5.55 -18.00
CA VAL A 235 -4.52 4.28 -18.27
C VAL A 235 -4.60 4.07 -19.78
N PRO A 236 -3.72 3.25 -20.37
CA PRO A 236 -3.72 3.02 -21.81
C PRO A 236 -4.93 2.16 -22.25
N PRO A 237 -5.18 2.05 -23.57
CA PRO A 237 -6.21 1.16 -24.11
C PRO A 237 -6.00 -0.29 -23.67
N TRP A 238 -7.10 -1.04 -23.53
CA TRP A 238 -7.08 -2.43 -23.06
C TRP A 238 -6.08 -3.33 -23.79
N PRO A 239 -5.97 -3.33 -25.14
CA PRO A 239 -5.01 -4.18 -25.84
C PRO A 239 -3.56 -4.01 -25.37
N MET A 240 -3.18 -2.78 -24.99
CA MET A 240 -1.84 -2.49 -24.48
C MET A 240 -1.62 -3.02 -23.07
N VAL A 241 -2.63 -2.91 -22.19
CA VAL A 241 -2.61 -3.49 -20.85
C VAL A 241 -2.55 -5.01 -20.93
N SER A 242 -3.34 -5.63 -21.82
CA SER A 242 -3.31 -7.08 -22.05
C SER A 242 -1.95 -7.55 -22.56
N ALA A 243 -1.32 -6.81 -23.47
CA ALA A 243 0.02 -7.13 -23.97
C ALA A 243 1.08 -7.07 -22.85
N LEU A 244 1.03 -6.05 -21.98
CA LEU A 244 1.90 -5.94 -20.81
C LEU A 244 1.71 -7.12 -19.85
N LEU A 245 0.45 -7.45 -19.52
CA LEU A 245 0.12 -8.57 -18.63
C LEU A 245 0.55 -9.92 -19.20
N ALA A 246 0.31 -10.15 -20.49
CA ALA A 246 0.76 -11.35 -21.19
C ALA A 246 2.28 -11.49 -21.13
N GLY A 247 3.00 -10.38 -21.33
CA GLY A 247 4.44 -10.35 -21.16
C GLY A 247 4.89 -10.69 -19.73
N PHE A 248 4.17 -10.22 -18.70
CA PHE A 248 4.43 -10.60 -17.31
C PHE A 248 4.06 -12.07 -17.00
N GLY A 249 3.44 -12.79 -17.94
CA GLY A 249 2.89 -14.13 -17.71
C GLY A 249 1.64 -14.13 -16.82
N ALA A 250 1.01 -12.97 -16.63
CA ALA A 250 -0.24 -12.83 -15.90
C ALA A 250 -1.44 -13.06 -16.83
N ASP A 251 -2.53 -13.60 -16.29
CA ASP A 251 -3.79 -13.77 -17.03
C ASP A 251 -4.48 -12.40 -17.22
N PRO A 252 -4.59 -11.87 -18.45
CA PRO A 252 -5.24 -10.58 -18.68
C PRO A 252 -6.70 -10.55 -18.21
N ALA A 253 -7.44 -11.66 -18.27
CA ALA A 253 -8.85 -11.70 -17.90
C ALA A 253 -9.07 -11.34 -16.41
N ALA A 254 -8.08 -11.59 -15.55
CA ALA A 254 -8.13 -11.25 -14.13
C ALA A 254 -8.14 -9.73 -13.86
N PHE A 255 -7.65 -8.92 -14.81
CA PHE A 255 -7.45 -7.47 -14.65
C PHE A 255 -8.47 -6.62 -15.40
N GLU A 256 -9.30 -7.20 -16.27
CA GLU A 256 -10.20 -6.45 -17.15
C GLU A 256 -11.16 -5.55 -16.36
N GLN A 257 -11.75 -6.08 -15.28
CA GLN A 257 -12.65 -5.32 -14.42
C GLN A 257 -11.94 -4.15 -13.71
N LEU A 258 -10.67 -4.33 -13.31
CA LEU A 258 -9.87 -3.23 -12.75
C LEU A 258 -9.59 -2.16 -13.79
N TRP A 259 -9.33 -2.55 -15.03
CA TRP A 259 -9.09 -1.61 -16.13
C TRP A 259 -10.35 -0.80 -16.47
N VAL A 260 -11.52 -1.44 -16.55
CA VAL A 260 -12.80 -0.74 -16.80
C VAL A 260 -13.04 0.33 -15.75
N VAL A 261 -12.88 -0.01 -14.46
CA VAL A 261 -13.03 0.95 -13.35
C VAL A 261 -12.02 2.08 -13.45
N ALA A 262 -10.75 1.78 -13.74
CA ALA A 262 -9.70 2.78 -13.90
C ALA A 262 -9.98 3.75 -15.06
N ARG A 263 -10.47 3.25 -16.21
CA ARG A 263 -10.84 4.08 -17.36
C ARG A 263 -12.02 5.00 -17.05
N ALA A 264 -13.04 4.50 -16.35
CA ALA A 264 -14.16 5.32 -15.92
C ALA A 264 -13.70 6.47 -15.00
N THR A 265 -12.88 6.16 -13.99
CA THR A 265 -12.29 7.16 -13.09
C THR A 265 -11.47 8.22 -13.84
N GLN A 266 -10.70 7.81 -14.85
CA GLN A 266 -9.91 8.76 -15.64
C GLN A 266 -10.81 9.72 -16.43
N LEU A 267 -11.87 9.21 -17.08
CA LEU A 267 -12.82 10.04 -17.83
C LEU A 267 -13.55 11.05 -16.94
N GLU A 268 -13.99 10.62 -15.76
CA GLU A 268 -14.61 11.51 -14.76
C GLU A 268 -13.65 12.62 -14.29
N SER A 269 -12.35 12.32 -14.22
CA SER A 269 -11.32 13.29 -13.81
C SER A 269 -10.99 14.29 -14.92
N ASP A 270 -10.95 13.84 -16.19
CA ASP A 270 -10.68 14.69 -17.35
C ASP A 270 -11.85 15.68 -17.60
N GLU A 271 -13.09 15.28 -17.31
CA GLU A 271 -14.28 16.13 -17.44
C GLU A 271 -14.34 17.26 -16.39
N GLN A 272 -13.75 17.06 -15.21
CA GLN A 272 -13.69 18.09 -14.15
C GLN A 272 -12.58 19.14 -14.37
N VAL A 273 -11.64 18.91 -15.29
CA VAL A 273 -10.48 19.78 -15.54
C VAL A 273 -10.72 20.78 -16.68
N VAL A 274 -11.92 20.83 -17.27
CA VAL A 274 -12.32 21.87 -18.23
C VAL A 274 -13.13 22.97 -17.52
N PRO A 275 -12.52 24.08 -17.07
CA PRO A 275 -13.29 25.24 -16.64
C PRO A 275 -13.72 26.04 -17.87
N SER A 276 -14.95 26.55 -17.83
CA SER A 276 -15.49 27.53 -18.77
C SER A 276 -14.73 28.85 -18.71
#